data_AF-A0A848IIG5-F1
#
_entry.id   AF-A0A848IIG5-F1
#
_cell.length_a   1.000
_cell.length_b   1.000
_cell.length_c   1.000
_cell.angle_alpha   90.00
_cell.angle_beta   90.00
_cell.angle_gamma   90.00
#
_symmetry.space_group_name_H-M   'P 1'
#
loop_
_entity.id
_entity.type
_entity.pdbx_description
1 polymer ?
#
loop_
_entity_poly.entity_id
_entity_poly.type
_entity_poly.pdbx_seq_one_letter_code
_entity_poly.pdbx_strand_id
1 'polypeptide(L)'
;MFGIYPAGAQWVRQFTSSEAALVIQERLTQLAGLVAGALTEPFGPQRGAVIATHHGFLVMADTSGPATEIVVVPDVRLQHLLWSYNTGNADQWSGRELKVMMGGNLDNWDALLIDANRKFRWTVSLVEQAIAGTLKKEEPQAAASVDNVVPELDSYPDDLWEPVFDYVPFDGGQSCGL
;
A
#
# COMPACT_ATOMS: atom_id res chain seq x y z
N MET A 1 8.64 -19.27 -8.68
CA MET A 1 8.53 -19.57 -7.22
C MET A 1 8.60 -18.27 -6.43
N PHE A 2 7.49 -17.89 -5.79
CA PHE A 2 7.45 -16.67 -4.98
C PHE A 2 8.29 -16.83 -3.68
N GLY A 3 8.95 -15.75 -3.25
CA GLY A 3 10.02 -15.78 -2.24
C GLY A 3 9.62 -16.21 -0.82
N ILE A 4 10.59 -16.16 0.11
CA ILE A 4 10.35 -16.36 1.55
C ILE A 4 9.54 -15.15 2.05
N TYR A 5 8.47 -15.41 2.81
CA TYR A 5 7.61 -14.36 3.38
C TYR A 5 7.87 -14.23 4.88
N PRO A 6 8.67 -13.25 5.33
CA PRO A 6 8.98 -13.04 6.74
C PRO A 6 7.72 -12.91 7.62
N ALA A 7 6.65 -12.31 7.09
CA ALA A 7 5.38 -12.16 7.79
C ALA A 7 4.72 -13.50 8.18
N GLY A 8 5.13 -14.62 7.57
CA GLY A 8 4.57 -15.95 7.77
C GLY A 8 3.63 -16.38 6.64
N ALA A 9 3.48 -17.70 6.50
CA ALA A 9 2.73 -18.31 5.40
C ALA A 9 1.21 -17.98 5.44
N GLN A 10 0.67 -17.57 6.59
CA GLN A 10 -0.74 -17.19 6.73
C GLN A 10 -1.13 -15.93 5.92
N TRP A 11 -0.15 -15.12 5.49
CA TRP A 11 -0.35 -13.92 4.69
C TRP A 11 -0.14 -14.14 3.20
N VAL A 12 -0.06 -15.40 2.77
CA VAL A 12 0.25 -15.77 1.39
C VAL A 12 -0.93 -16.58 0.86
N ARG A 13 -1.47 -16.16 -0.28
CA ARG A 13 -2.46 -16.94 -1.01
C ARG A 13 -2.04 -17.10 -2.45
N GLN A 14 -1.85 -18.35 -2.86
CA GLN A 14 -1.50 -18.71 -4.23
C GLN A 14 -2.73 -19.17 -5.00
N PHE A 15 -2.73 -18.88 -6.28
CA PHE A 15 -3.73 -19.30 -7.25
C PHE A 15 -3.04 -19.71 -8.55
N THR A 16 -3.74 -20.48 -9.36
CA THR A 16 -3.31 -20.83 -10.71
C THR A 16 -4.42 -20.45 -11.67
N SER A 17 -4.04 -19.87 -12.82
CA SER A 17 -4.98 -19.48 -13.86
C SER A 17 -4.46 -19.87 -15.24
N SER A 18 -5.37 -20.26 -16.13
CA SER A 18 -5.09 -20.43 -17.56
C SER A 18 -5.11 -19.10 -18.32
N GLU A 19 -5.62 -18.04 -17.70
CA GLU A 19 -5.67 -16.70 -18.27
C GLU A 19 -4.31 -16.01 -18.17
N ALA A 20 -4.01 -15.13 -19.13
CA ALA A 20 -2.80 -14.32 -19.09
C ALA A 20 -2.84 -13.32 -17.93
N ALA A 21 -1.68 -13.06 -17.31
CA ALA A 21 -1.55 -12.11 -16.19
C ALA A 21 -2.13 -10.71 -16.49
N LEU A 22 -1.95 -10.23 -17.73
CA LEU A 22 -2.50 -8.94 -18.18
C LEU A 22 -4.03 -8.90 -18.19
N VAL A 23 -4.69 -10.00 -18.57
CA VAL A 23 -6.17 -10.09 -18.55
C VAL A 23 -6.69 -9.99 -17.11
N ILE A 24 -5.97 -10.61 -16.18
CA ILE A 24 -6.33 -10.60 -14.76
C ILE A 24 -6.06 -9.22 -14.16
N GLN A 25 -4.94 -8.58 -14.51
CA GLN A 25 -4.65 -7.19 -14.15
C GLN A 25 -5.76 -6.25 -14.61
N GLU A 26 -6.20 -6.38 -15.86
CA GLU A 26 -7.27 -5.56 -16.43
C GLU A 26 -8.56 -5.72 -15.63
N ARG A 27 -8.99 -6.95 -15.35
CA ARG A 27 -10.19 -7.22 -14.52
C ARG A 27 -10.06 -6.60 -13.13
N LEU A 28 -8.93 -6.78 -12.46
CA LEU A 28 -8.71 -6.25 -11.10
C LEU A 28 -8.74 -4.71 -11.07
N THR A 29 -8.13 -4.07 -12.06
CA THR A 29 -8.04 -2.62 -12.12
C THR A 29 -9.35 -1.97 -12.58
N GLN A 30 -9.99 -2.50 -13.61
CA GLN A 30 -11.21 -1.92 -14.19
C GLN A 30 -12.49 -2.25 -13.41
N LEU A 31 -12.58 -3.44 -12.82
CA LEU A 31 -13.81 -3.91 -12.17
C LEU A 31 -13.76 -3.77 -10.64
N ALA A 32 -12.59 -3.96 -10.03
CA ALA A 32 -12.41 -3.86 -8.57
C ALA A 32 -11.67 -2.61 -8.11
N GLY A 33 -11.26 -1.72 -9.03
CA GLY A 33 -10.61 -0.46 -8.69
C GLY A 33 -9.22 -0.62 -8.06
N LEU A 34 -8.57 -1.77 -8.23
CA LEU A 34 -7.20 -1.94 -7.76
C LEU A 34 -6.24 -1.01 -8.53
N VAL A 35 -5.15 -0.63 -7.86
CA VAL A 35 -4.11 0.15 -8.51
C VAL A 35 -3.26 -0.77 -9.38
N ALA A 36 -3.10 -0.43 -10.66
CA ALA A 36 -2.28 -1.19 -11.59
C ALA A 36 -0.83 -1.29 -11.08
N GLY A 37 -0.29 -2.51 -11.06
CA GLY A 37 1.12 -2.74 -10.78
C GLY A 37 1.99 -2.33 -11.97
N ALA A 38 3.20 -1.83 -11.68
CA ALA A 38 4.17 -1.44 -12.69
C ALA A 38 4.97 -2.64 -13.27
N LEU A 39 4.49 -3.88 -13.07
CA LEU A 39 5.18 -5.11 -13.43
C LEU A 39 6.62 -5.19 -12.88
N THR A 40 6.85 -4.55 -11.73
CA THR A 40 8.12 -4.61 -11.01
C THR A 40 8.21 -5.92 -10.22
N GLU A 41 9.43 -6.40 -10.00
CA GLU A 41 9.70 -7.60 -9.20
C GLU A 41 10.31 -7.19 -7.83
N PRO A 42 9.50 -6.76 -6.85
CA PRO A 42 9.99 -6.19 -5.59
C PRO A 42 10.77 -7.21 -4.74
N PHE A 43 10.59 -8.51 -4.99
CA PHE A 43 11.32 -9.57 -4.30
C PHE A 43 12.53 -10.09 -5.09
N GLY A 44 12.89 -9.40 -6.17
CA GLY A 44 14.01 -9.73 -7.05
C GLY A 44 13.61 -10.56 -8.27
N PRO A 45 14.57 -10.79 -9.19
CA PRO A 45 14.30 -11.41 -10.47
C PRO A 45 13.63 -12.78 -10.36
N GLN A 46 12.66 -13.07 -11.25
CA GLN A 46 11.97 -14.35 -11.34
C GLN A 46 11.13 -14.71 -10.09
N ARG A 47 10.77 -13.71 -9.28
CA ARG A 47 9.89 -13.89 -8.12
C ARG A 47 8.47 -13.39 -8.33
N GLY A 48 8.10 -13.21 -9.60
CA GLY A 48 6.82 -12.70 -10.01
C GLY A 48 6.79 -11.18 -10.07
N ALA A 49 6.08 -10.67 -11.06
CA ALA A 49 5.89 -9.24 -11.28
C ALA A 49 4.58 -8.77 -10.63
N VAL A 50 4.59 -7.59 -10.02
CA VAL A 50 3.39 -6.98 -9.44
C VAL A 50 2.45 -6.56 -10.55
N ILE A 51 1.27 -7.18 -10.59
CA ILE A 51 0.21 -6.86 -11.56
C ILE A 51 -0.82 -5.89 -10.97
N ALA A 52 -1.04 -5.92 -9.65
CA ALA A 52 -1.95 -5.01 -8.98
C ALA A 52 -1.57 -4.80 -7.52
N THR A 53 -2.00 -3.69 -6.93
CA THR A 53 -1.83 -3.40 -5.50
C THR A 53 -3.14 -2.94 -4.87
N HIS A 54 -3.33 -3.30 -3.60
CA HIS A 54 -4.54 -3.01 -2.83
C HIS A 54 -4.22 -2.87 -1.34
N HIS A 55 -4.39 -1.68 -0.78
CA HIS A 55 -4.25 -1.41 0.67
C HIS A 55 -3.04 -2.08 1.36
N GLY A 56 -1.85 -1.99 0.78
CA GLY A 56 -0.64 -2.59 1.34
C GLY A 56 -0.46 -4.08 1.04
N PHE A 57 -1.28 -4.64 0.14
CA PHE A 57 -1.09 -5.96 -0.45
C PHE A 57 -0.72 -5.85 -1.93
N LEU A 58 0.10 -6.78 -2.38
CA LEU A 58 0.54 -6.95 -3.75
C LEU A 58 -0.11 -8.19 -4.33
N VAL A 59 -0.63 -8.08 -5.54
CA VAL A 59 -1.00 -9.20 -6.40
C VAL A 59 0.11 -9.34 -7.42
N MET A 60 0.79 -10.48 -7.40
CA MET A 60 1.91 -10.76 -8.30
C MET A 60 1.59 -11.96 -9.19
N ALA A 61 2.15 -11.94 -10.40
CA ALA A 61 2.04 -13.06 -11.33
C ALA A 61 3.43 -13.56 -11.74
N ASP A 62 3.58 -14.86 -11.83
CA ASP A 62 4.72 -15.55 -12.43
C ASP A 62 4.22 -16.26 -13.69
N THR A 63 4.78 -15.89 -14.84
CA THR A 63 4.43 -16.44 -16.16
C THR A 63 5.53 -17.33 -16.73
N SER A 64 6.47 -17.80 -15.90
CA SER A 64 7.54 -18.68 -16.34
C SER A 64 7.06 -20.09 -16.72
N GLY A 65 5.88 -20.49 -16.22
CA GLY A 65 5.25 -21.78 -16.49
C GLY A 65 4.16 -21.77 -17.57
N PRO A 66 3.58 -22.94 -17.90
CA PRO A 66 2.48 -23.06 -18.87
C PRO A 66 1.15 -22.46 -18.38
N ALA A 67 1.02 -22.23 -17.07
CA ALA A 67 -0.10 -21.55 -16.44
C ALA A 67 0.42 -20.33 -15.69
N THR A 68 -0.42 -19.29 -15.59
CA THR A 68 -0.11 -18.10 -14.81
C THR A 68 -0.28 -18.44 -13.32
N GLU A 69 0.81 -18.44 -12.57
CA GLU A 69 0.75 -18.51 -11.11
C GLU A 69 0.53 -17.10 -10.57
N ILE A 70 -0.38 -16.97 -9.60
CA ILE A 70 -0.72 -15.68 -9.01
C ILE A 70 -0.57 -15.81 -7.51
N VAL A 71 -0.03 -14.78 -6.86
CA VAL A 71 0.06 -14.73 -5.42
C VAL A 71 -0.40 -13.39 -4.87
N VAL A 72 -1.11 -13.45 -3.75
CA VAL A 72 -1.45 -12.28 -2.93
C VAL A 72 -0.58 -12.30 -1.69
N VAL A 73 0.12 -11.19 -1.45
CA VAL A 73 1.11 -11.04 -0.38
C VAL A 73 1.07 -9.64 0.19
N PRO A 74 1.51 -9.39 1.44
CA PRO A 74 1.68 -8.03 1.92
C PRO A 74 2.83 -7.35 1.18
N ASP A 75 2.80 -6.02 1.07
CA ASP A 75 3.92 -5.23 0.58
C ASP A 75 5.10 -5.27 1.57
N VAL A 76 6.26 -4.74 1.17
CA VAL A 76 7.48 -4.78 1.99
C VAL A 76 7.27 -4.12 3.36
N ARG A 77 6.51 -3.01 3.43
CA ARG A 77 6.28 -2.27 4.67
C ARG A 77 5.38 -3.08 5.61
N LEU A 78 4.27 -3.60 5.10
CA LEU A 78 3.34 -4.42 5.88
C LEU A 78 3.99 -5.75 6.29
N GLN A 79 4.86 -6.34 5.45
CA GLN A 79 5.63 -7.52 5.83
C GLN A 79 6.55 -7.26 7.02
N HIS A 80 7.25 -6.13 7.05
CA HIS A 80 8.10 -5.77 8.18
C HIS A 80 7.30 -5.61 9.47
N LEU A 81 6.14 -4.94 9.42
CA LEU A 81 5.26 -4.77 10.58
C LEU A 81 4.74 -6.11 11.11
N LEU A 82 4.22 -6.96 10.22
CA LEU A 82 3.70 -8.28 10.60
C LEU A 82 4.80 -9.19 11.14
N TRP A 83 6.01 -9.12 10.58
CA TRP A 83 7.17 -9.85 11.08
C TRP A 83 7.58 -9.36 12.47
N SER A 84 7.65 -8.05 12.69
CA SER A 84 7.98 -7.48 14.01
C SER A 84 6.99 -7.93 15.07
N TYR A 85 5.68 -7.93 14.76
CA TYR A 85 4.67 -8.45 15.68
C TYR A 85 4.88 -9.94 16.00
N ASN A 86 5.04 -10.78 14.97
CA ASN A 86 5.17 -12.23 15.15
C ASN A 86 6.47 -12.66 15.85
N THR A 87 7.51 -11.83 15.82
CA THR A 87 8.81 -12.12 16.45
C THR A 87 8.98 -11.48 17.83
N GLY A 88 7.95 -10.83 18.37
CA GLY A 88 7.99 -10.17 19.67
C GLY A 88 8.72 -8.83 19.67
N ASN A 89 8.98 -8.24 18.51
CA ASN A 89 9.60 -6.93 18.31
C ASN A 89 8.54 -5.83 18.08
N ALA A 90 7.32 -6.02 18.58
CA ALA A 90 6.21 -5.08 18.41
C ALA A 90 6.45 -3.73 19.12
N ASP A 91 7.27 -3.76 20.17
CA ASP A 91 7.69 -2.63 21.00
C ASP A 91 8.65 -1.66 20.30
N GLN A 92 9.29 -2.07 19.20
CA GLN A 92 10.14 -1.22 18.37
C GLN A 92 9.35 -0.13 17.62
N TRP A 93 8.02 -0.24 17.57
CA TRP A 93 7.16 0.65 16.81
C TRP A 93 6.28 1.46 17.74
N SER A 94 6.42 2.78 17.68
CA SER A 94 5.53 3.71 18.35
C SER A 94 4.16 3.76 17.65
N GLY A 95 3.10 4.10 18.40
CA GLY A 95 1.77 4.30 17.81
C GLY A 95 1.75 5.37 16.71
N ARG A 96 2.66 6.35 16.75
CA ARG A 96 2.84 7.35 15.67
C ARG A 96 3.37 6.72 14.40
N GLU A 97 4.37 5.85 14.50
CA GLU A 97 4.94 5.13 13.36
C GLU A 97 3.89 4.21 12.72
N LEU A 98 3.11 3.50 13.54
CA LEU A 98 2.00 2.67 13.06
C LEU A 98 0.96 3.49 12.27
N LYS A 99 0.57 4.68 12.76
CA LYS A 99 -0.34 5.60 12.04
C LYS A 99 0.21 6.03 10.69
N VAL A 100 1.50 6.38 10.62
CA VAL A 100 2.15 6.85 9.39
C VAL A 100 2.21 5.73 8.35
N MET A 101 2.53 4.50 8.76
CA MET A 101 2.68 3.39 7.83
C MET A 101 1.36 2.82 7.30
N MET A 102 0.30 2.83 8.12
CA MET A 102 -0.96 2.16 7.78
C MET A 102 -2.11 3.10 7.38
N GLY A 103 -1.91 4.41 7.50
CA GLY A 103 -2.91 5.41 7.14
C GLY A 103 -3.85 5.76 8.31
N GLY A 104 -3.54 6.87 8.97
CA GLY A 104 -4.51 7.76 9.63
C GLY A 104 -5.05 7.35 11.00
N ASN A 105 -5.64 6.16 11.15
CA ASN A 105 -6.48 5.83 12.31
C ASN A 105 -6.09 4.55 13.06
N LEU A 106 -4.96 3.94 12.73
CA LEU A 106 -4.47 2.73 13.40
C LEU A 106 -3.32 3.10 14.34
N ASP A 107 -3.58 3.08 15.64
CA ASP A 107 -2.63 3.50 16.67
C ASP A 107 -2.19 2.38 17.62
N ASN A 108 -2.73 1.19 17.41
CA ASN A 108 -2.41 -0.02 18.17
C ASN A 108 -2.33 -1.24 17.24
N TRP A 109 -1.62 -2.25 17.71
CA TRP A 109 -1.35 -3.48 16.97
C TRP A 109 -2.59 -4.31 16.67
N ASP A 110 -3.56 -4.37 17.59
CA ASP A 110 -4.76 -5.18 17.40
C ASP A 110 -5.62 -4.64 16.25
N ALA A 111 -5.82 -3.32 16.22
CA ALA A 111 -6.53 -2.66 15.13
C ALA A 111 -5.82 -2.87 13.79
N LEU A 112 -4.48 -2.78 13.78
CA LEU A 112 -3.67 -3.04 12.58
C LEU A 112 -3.86 -4.48 12.07
N LEU A 113 -3.80 -5.48 12.95
CA LEU A 113 -3.93 -6.88 12.56
C LEU A 113 -5.34 -7.21 12.06
N ILE A 114 -6.38 -6.67 12.71
CA ILE A 114 -7.78 -6.83 12.28
C ILE A 114 -7.97 -6.23 10.89
N ASP A 115 -7.48 -5.01 10.67
CA ASP A 115 -7.59 -4.32 9.39
C ASP A 115 -6.79 -5.01 8.29
N ALA A 116 -5.54 -5.40 8.56
CA ALA A 116 -4.69 -6.14 7.64
C ALA A 116 -5.35 -7.47 7.23
N ASN A 117 -5.89 -8.23 8.18
CA ASN A 117 -6.57 -9.49 7.89
C ASN A 117 -7.83 -9.27 7.03
N ARG A 118 -8.64 -8.26 7.37
CA ARG A 118 -9.82 -7.88 6.57
C ARG A 118 -9.43 -7.55 5.13
N LYS A 119 -8.44 -6.68 4.94
CA LYS A 119 -7.92 -6.27 3.63
C LYS A 119 -7.30 -7.43 2.86
N PHE A 120 -6.57 -8.32 3.53
CA PHE A 120 -6.00 -9.52 2.94
C PHE A 120 -7.10 -10.42 2.38
N ARG A 121 -8.09 -10.78 3.21
CA ARG A 121 -9.21 -11.64 2.80
C ARG A 121 -10.03 -11.03 1.68
N TRP A 122 -10.24 -9.71 1.72
CA TRP A 122 -10.91 -8.98 0.66
C TRP A 122 -10.13 -9.08 -0.66
N THR A 123 -8.85 -8.77 -0.64
CA THR A 123 -7.96 -8.84 -1.82
C THR A 123 -7.92 -10.26 -2.40
N VAL A 124 -7.82 -11.27 -1.54
CA VAL A 124 -7.90 -12.70 -1.91
C VAL A 124 -9.21 -13.00 -2.64
N SER A 125 -10.35 -12.54 -2.12
CA SER A 125 -11.65 -12.75 -2.75
C SER A 125 -11.77 -12.07 -4.11
N LEU A 126 -11.25 -10.84 -4.25
CA LEU A 126 -11.25 -10.12 -5.52
C LEU A 126 -10.41 -10.85 -6.58
N VAL A 127 -9.24 -11.35 -6.20
CA VAL A 127 -8.37 -12.13 -7.09
C VAL A 127 -9.03 -13.45 -7.49
N GLU A 128 -9.64 -14.15 -6.55
CA GLU A 128 -10.39 -15.38 -6.82
C GLU A 128 -11.54 -15.14 -7.83
N GLN A 129 -12.31 -14.06 -7.64
CA GLN A 129 -13.38 -13.66 -8.55
C GLN A 129 -12.85 -13.23 -9.93
N ALA A 130 -11.71 -12.53 -9.98
CA ALA A 130 -11.08 -12.10 -11.23
C ALA A 130 -10.61 -13.31 -12.07
N ILE A 131 -10.02 -14.30 -11.40
CA ILE A 131 -9.59 -15.56 -12.01
C ILE A 131 -10.79 -16.36 -12.49
N ALA A 132 -11.84 -16.49 -11.67
CA ALA A 132 -13.07 -17.18 -12.03
C ALA A 132 -13.90 -16.45 -13.10
N GLY A 133 -13.54 -15.22 -13.47
CA GLY A 133 -14.31 -14.40 -14.42
C GLY A 133 -15.68 -13.95 -13.89
N THR A 134 -15.88 -14.00 -12.57
CA THR A 134 -17.15 -13.63 -11.90
C THR A 134 -17.11 -12.24 -11.28
N LEU A 135 -15.94 -11.59 -11.30
CA LEU A 135 -15.77 -10.24 -10.79
C LEU A 135 -16.69 -9.29 -11.54
N LYS A 136 -17.59 -8.63 -10.81
CA LYS A 136 -18.46 -7.60 -11.36
C LYS A 136 -17.88 -6.24 -11.02
N LYS A 137 -18.08 -5.27 -11.91
CA LYS A 137 -17.78 -3.88 -11.61
C LYS A 137 -18.62 -3.48 -10.40
N GLU A 138 -17.97 -3.08 -9.32
CA GLU A 138 -18.67 -2.44 -8.22
C GLU A 138 -19.19 -1.11 -8.78
N GLU A 139 -20.52 -1.00 -8.99
CA GLU A 139 -21.13 0.30 -9.22
C GLU A 139 -20.78 1.18 -8.03
N PRO A 140 -20.36 2.44 -8.23
CA PRO A 140 -20.01 3.30 -7.13
C PRO A 140 -21.22 3.39 -6.22
N GLN A 141 -21.18 2.66 -5.10
CA GLN A 141 -22.18 2.76 -4.06
C GLN A 141 -22.11 4.22 -3.66
N ALA A 142 -23.14 4.99 -4.03
CA ALA A 142 -23.22 6.42 -3.79
C ALA A 142 -22.77 6.62 -2.35
N ALA A 143 -21.60 7.24 -2.19
CA ALA A 143 -21.07 7.55 -0.88
C ALA A 143 -22.21 8.25 -0.17
N ALA A 144 -22.74 7.63 0.89
CA ALA A 144 -23.64 8.31 1.79
C ALA A 144 -22.93 9.61 2.11
N SER A 145 -23.50 10.72 1.67
CA SER A 145 -22.98 12.06 1.91
C SER A 145 -22.78 12.16 3.41
N VAL A 146 -21.55 12.00 3.85
CA VAL A 146 -21.14 12.48 5.15
C VAL A 146 -21.31 13.97 5.00
N ASP A 147 -22.35 14.51 5.64
CA ASP A 147 -22.50 15.94 5.84
C ASP A 147 -21.17 16.45 6.38
N ASN A 148 -20.36 17.02 5.49
CA ASN A 148 -19.24 17.84 5.89
C ASN A 148 -19.87 19.09 6.51
N VAL A 149 -20.22 19.00 7.79
CA VAL A 149 -20.28 20.16 8.65
C VAL A 149 -18.85 20.67 8.69
N VAL A 150 -18.54 21.55 7.73
CA VAL A 150 -17.38 22.43 7.77
C VAL A 150 -17.53 23.19 9.09
N PRO A 151 -16.63 23.04 10.08
CA PRO A 151 -16.61 24.01 11.16
C PRO A 151 -16.28 25.36 10.51
N GLU A 152 -17.23 26.28 10.62
CA GLU A 152 -17.12 27.68 10.27
C GLU A 152 -15.82 28.22 10.88
N LEU A 153 -14.81 28.38 10.03
CA LEU A 153 -13.53 28.98 10.41
C LEU A 153 -13.76 30.49 10.45
N ASP A 154 -14.35 30.94 11.55
CA ASP A 154 -14.54 32.36 11.83
C ASP A 154 -13.17 33.05 11.86
N SER A 155 -12.97 33.95 10.91
CA SER A 155 -12.07 35.11 10.96
C SER A 155 -10.58 34.86 11.26
N TYR A 156 -9.82 34.54 10.21
CA TYR A 156 -8.40 34.94 10.15
C TYR A 156 -8.32 36.33 9.48
N PRO A 157 -7.70 37.35 10.10
CA PRO A 157 -7.48 38.63 9.44
C PRO A 157 -6.45 38.47 8.31
N ASP A 158 -6.77 39.05 7.15
CA ASP A 158 -6.09 38.89 5.85
C ASP A 158 -4.74 39.64 5.73
N ASP A 159 -4.14 40.09 6.84
CA ASP A 159 -3.03 41.06 6.84
C ASP A 159 -1.73 40.56 7.50
N LEU A 160 -1.34 39.30 7.28
CA LEU A 160 -0.02 38.80 7.70
C LEU A 160 0.69 38.03 6.56
N TRP A 161 0.92 38.72 5.45
CA TRP A 161 1.92 38.33 4.45
C TRP A 161 3.05 39.37 4.41
N GLU A 162 3.86 39.42 5.47
CA GLU A 162 5.24 39.86 5.32
C GLU A 162 6.14 38.63 5.42
N PRO A 163 6.89 38.28 4.36
CA PRO A 163 7.89 37.24 4.48
C PRO A 163 9.10 37.81 5.24
N VAL A 164 9.25 37.44 6.52
CA VAL A 164 10.51 37.63 7.25
C VAL A 164 11.52 36.62 6.71
N PHE A 165 12.12 36.93 5.55
CA PHE A 165 13.39 36.33 5.15
C PHE A 165 14.50 37.14 5.81
N ASP A 166 15.00 36.69 6.96
CA ASP A 166 16.32 37.10 7.44
C ASP A 166 17.38 36.50 6.50
N TYR A 167 17.60 37.19 5.38
CA TYR A 167 18.72 36.93 4.48
C TYR A 167 19.96 37.55 5.11
N VAL A 168 20.77 36.75 5.79
CA VAL A 168 22.10 37.19 6.24
C VAL A 168 23.02 37.22 5.01
N PRO A 169 23.55 38.39 4.58
CA PRO A 169 24.51 38.44 3.49
C PRO A 169 25.84 37.84 3.96
N PHE A 170 26.32 36.82 3.26
CA PHE A 170 27.70 36.36 3.39
C PHE A 170 28.60 37.39 2.71
N ASP A 171 29.18 38.29 3.50
CA ASP A 171 30.11 39.31 2.99
C ASP A 171 31.52 38.73 2.85
N GLY A 172 32.20 39.25 1.84
CA GLY A 172 33.37 38.67 1.20
C GLY A 172 34.60 38.48 2.09
N GLY A 173 35.33 37.41 1.76
CA GLY A 173 36.77 37.42 1.53
C GLY A 173 37.68 38.13 2.54
N GLN A 174 38.49 37.35 3.25
CA GLN A 174 39.83 37.80 3.61
C GLN A 174 40.91 36.86 3.05
N SER A 175 41.74 37.52 2.25
CA SER A 175 42.96 37.12 1.59
C SER A 175 44.05 36.65 2.56
N CYS A 176 44.93 35.81 2.04
CA CYS A 176 46.24 35.45 2.56
C CYS A 176 47.10 36.65 3.02
N GLY A 177 47.95 36.42 4.02
CA GLY A 177 49.30 37.00 4.13
C GLY A 177 49.59 37.88 5.34
N LEU A 178 50.31 37.32 6.32
CA LEU A 178 51.69 37.69 6.69
C LEU A 178 52.30 36.65 7.63
#